data_AF-A0A3E1E8C4-F1
#
_entry.id   AF-A0A3E1E8C4-F1
#
_cell.length_a   1.000
_cell.length_b   1.000
_cell.length_c   1.000
_cell.angle_alpha   90.00
_cell.angle_beta   90.00
_cell.angle_gamma   90.00
#
_symmetry.space_group_name_H-M   'P 1'
#
loop_
_entity.id
_entity.type
_entity.pdbx_description
1 polymer ?
#
loop_
_entity_poly.entity_id
_entity_poly.type
_entity_poly.pdbx_seq_one_letter_code
_entity_poly.pdbx_strand_id
1 'polypeptide(L)'
;MHHDNAHIAPLVGVLARNLPHLLCFNLNTADIRGEGTGRQILPLGAGTKDLRVLYVLCESAYRGPIGILNNNGEDTEARLLDNLDGVHWLVQKIDGKPLGPMPQYRTHLVQ
;
A
#
# COMPACT_ATOMS: atom_id res chain seq x y z
N MET A 1 6.63 -1.87 6.02
CA MET A 1 6.81 -3.03 6.92
C MET A 1 7.42 -4.15 6.10
N HIS A 2 8.67 -4.56 6.35
CA HIS A 2 9.31 -5.51 5.44
C HIS A 2 9.09 -7.00 5.79
N HIS A 3 8.63 -7.32 7.01
CA HIS A 3 8.47 -8.69 7.51
C HIS A 3 7.10 -8.98 8.18
N ASP A 4 6.11 -8.09 8.07
CA ASP A 4 4.89 -8.16 8.90
C ASP A 4 3.59 -8.30 8.07
N ASN A 5 3.62 -9.13 7.02
CA ASN A 5 2.45 -9.41 6.19
C ASN A 5 1.32 -10.14 6.96
N ALA A 6 1.62 -10.65 8.17
CA ALA A 6 0.71 -11.42 9.01
C ALA A 6 -0.18 -10.55 9.93
N HIS A 7 0.23 -9.34 10.30
CA HIS A 7 -0.44 -8.60 11.38
C HIS A 7 -0.88 -7.18 10.98
N ILE A 8 -1.96 -7.07 10.20
CA ILE A 8 -2.68 -5.79 10.03
C ILE A 8 -3.66 -5.53 11.20
N ALA A 9 -4.06 -6.58 11.92
CA ALA A 9 -5.04 -6.48 13.00
C ALA A 9 -4.69 -5.46 14.12
N PRO A 10 -3.42 -5.19 14.49
CA PRO A 10 -3.10 -4.16 15.47
C PRO A 10 -2.64 -2.81 14.87
N LEU A 11 -2.76 -2.56 13.56
CA LEU A 11 -2.18 -1.37 12.93
C LEU A 11 -2.61 -0.05 13.60
N VAL A 12 -3.88 0.08 13.98
CA VAL A 12 -4.39 1.27 14.71
C VAL A 12 -3.63 1.48 16.02
N GLY A 13 -3.47 0.43 16.82
CA GLY A 13 -2.78 0.50 18.11
C GLY A 13 -1.27 0.72 17.98
N VAL A 14 -0.65 0.12 16.96
CA VAL A 14 0.76 0.34 16.64
C VAL A 14 0.98 1.78 16.19
N LEU A 15 0.15 2.28 15.28
CA LEU A 15 0.24 3.65 14.77
C LEU A 15 0.07 4.67 15.90
N ALA A 16 -0.93 4.50 16.77
CA ALA A 16 -1.17 5.39 17.91
C ALA A 16 0.03 5.46 18.87
N ARG A 17 0.65 4.31 19.20
CA ARG A 17 1.83 4.27 20.09
C ARG A 17 3.09 4.88 19.49
N ASN A 18 3.23 4.83 18.16
CA ASN A 18 4.44 5.28 17.47
C ASN A 18 4.31 6.69 16.88
N LEU A 19 3.11 7.26 16.81
CA LEU A 19 2.85 8.55 16.15
C LEU A 19 3.80 9.69 16.58
N PRO A 20 4.16 9.86 17.87
CA PRO A 20 5.10 10.90 18.29
C PRO A 20 6.54 10.71 17.79
N HIS A 21 6.87 9.51 17.30
CA HIS A 21 8.21 9.10 16.89
C HIS A 21 8.30 8.75 15.39
N LEU A 22 7.19 8.81 14.65
CA LEU A 22 7.16 8.45 13.23
C LEU A 22 7.64 9.61 12.36
N LEU A 23 8.80 9.41 11.72
CA LEU A 23 9.34 10.33 10.71
C LEU A 23 8.72 10.14 9.33
N CYS A 24 8.40 8.91 8.96
CA CYS A 24 7.82 8.53 7.68
C CYS A 24 7.01 7.24 7.84
N PHE A 25 5.94 7.07 7.05
CA PHE A 25 5.22 5.81 6.94
C PHE A 25 5.42 5.26 5.54
N ASN A 26 6.05 4.09 5.47
CA ASN A 26 6.41 3.46 4.20
C ASN A 26 5.40 2.37 3.81
N LEU A 27 4.80 2.53 2.64
CA LEU A 27 3.85 1.61 2.04
C LEU A 27 4.54 0.58 1.14
N ASN A 28 4.18 -0.67 1.34
CA ASN A 28 4.37 -1.78 0.43
C ASN A 28 3.13 -2.67 0.53
N THR A 29 2.84 -3.45 -0.50
CA THR A 29 1.64 -4.27 -0.52
C THR A 29 1.89 -5.73 -0.90
N ALA A 30 1.03 -6.57 -0.35
CA ALA A 30 1.00 -8.03 -0.50
C ALA A 30 -0.44 -8.51 -0.36
N ASP A 31 -0.72 -9.68 -0.90
CA ASP A 31 -1.95 -10.39 -0.58
C ASP A 31 -1.88 -11.16 0.74
N ILE A 32 -3.06 -11.34 1.34
CA ILE A 32 -3.23 -12.30 2.43
C ILE A 32 -2.77 -13.67 1.92
N ARG A 33 -1.84 -14.31 2.65
CA ARG A 33 -1.22 -15.59 2.26
C ARG A 33 -0.48 -15.52 0.91
N GLY A 34 0.08 -14.36 0.56
CA GLY A 34 0.94 -14.18 -0.62
C GLY A 34 2.28 -14.93 -0.55
N GLU A 35 2.58 -15.61 0.56
CA GLU A 35 3.82 -16.35 0.74
C GLU A 35 3.92 -17.55 -0.20
N GLY A 36 5.07 -17.68 -0.87
CA GLY A 36 5.31 -18.75 -1.85
C GLY A 36 4.54 -18.60 -3.17
N THR A 37 3.71 -17.56 -3.34
CA THR A 37 2.88 -17.37 -4.55
C THR A 37 3.32 -16.19 -5.43
N GLY A 38 4.43 -15.52 -5.08
CA GLY A 38 4.88 -14.30 -5.78
C GLY A 38 4.01 -13.07 -5.50
N ARG A 39 3.00 -13.17 -4.62
CA ARG A 39 2.07 -12.09 -4.28
C ARG A 39 2.44 -11.36 -2.99
N GLN A 40 3.73 -11.32 -2.67
CA GLN A 40 4.28 -10.65 -1.48
C GLN A 40 4.66 -9.18 -1.73
N ILE A 41 4.91 -8.79 -2.99
CA ILE A 41 5.32 -7.42 -3.37
C ILE A 41 4.54 -7.01 -4.63
N LEU A 42 3.35 -6.48 -4.42
CA LEU A 42 2.45 -6.01 -5.47
C LEU A 42 2.59 -4.48 -5.66
N PRO A 43 2.15 -3.89 -6.78
CA PRO A 43 1.92 -2.45 -6.82
C PRO A 43 0.74 -2.09 -5.93
N LEU A 44 0.81 -0.93 -5.27
CA LEU A 44 -0.30 -0.40 -4.46
C LEU A 44 -1.60 -0.41 -5.26
N GLY A 45 -2.71 -0.73 -4.61
CA GLY A 45 -4.02 -0.90 -5.25
C GLY A 45 -4.30 -2.33 -5.71
N ALA A 46 -3.28 -3.17 -5.91
CA ALA A 46 -3.46 -4.58 -6.28
C ALA A 46 -3.61 -5.52 -5.08
N GLY A 47 -3.15 -5.11 -3.89
CA GLY A 47 -3.21 -5.96 -2.71
C GLY A 47 -4.54 -5.85 -1.97
N THR A 48 -4.95 -6.97 -1.39
CA THR A 48 -6.21 -7.12 -0.64
C THR A 48 -6.37 -6.21 0.59
N LYS A 49 -5.29 -5.56 1.05
CA LYS A 49 -5.25 -4.82 2.33
C LYS A 49 -5.03 -3.31 2.19
N ASP A 50 -4.73 -2.81 0.98
CA ASP A 50 -4.26 -1.43 0.77
C ASP A 50 -5.26 -0.39 1.22
N LEU A 51 -6.53 -0.58 0.85
CA LEU A 51 -7.60 0.34 1.21
C LEU A 51 -7.75 0.45 2.73
N ARG A 52 -7.64 -0.66 3.46
CA ARG A 52 -7.77 -0.65 4.93
C ARG A 52 -6.59 0.06 5.60
N VAL A 53 -5.37 -0.15 5.10
CA VAL A 53 -4.17 0.53 5.62
C VAL A 53 -4.31 2.04 5.41
N LEU A 54 -4.64 2.47 4.20
CA LEU A 54 -4.81 3.89 3.88
C LEU A 54 -5.94 4.52 4.69
N TYR A 55 -7.08 3.83 4.85
CA TYR A 55 -8.16 4.30 5.70
C TYR A 55 -7.69 4.53 7.15
N VAL A 56 -6.94 3.58 7.73
CA VAL A 56 -6.38 3.74 9.08
C VAL A 56 -5.42 4.92 9.18
N LEU A 57 -4.60 5.16 8.14
CA LEU A 57 -3.71 6.32 8.10
C LEU A 57 -4.49 7.64 8.02
N CYS A 58 -5.50 7.72 7.14
CA CYS A 58 -6.37 8.89 6.99
C CYS A 58 -7.12 9.23 8.28
N GLU A 59 -7.64 8.22 8.99
CA GLU A 59 -8.33 8.39 10.27
C GLU A 59 -7.40 8.71 11.44
N SER A 60 -6.08 8.60 11.25
CA SER A 60 -5.10 8.91 12.29
C SER A 60 -4.69 10.38 12.30
N ALA A 61 -3.98 10.79 13.36
CA ALA A 61 -3.33 12.10 13.43
C ALA A 61 -2.03 12.19 12.61
N TYR A 62 -1.67 11.16 11.83
CA TYR A 62 -0.43 11.15 11.07
C TYR A 62 -0.49 12.17 9.93
N ARG A 63 0.51 13.05 9.86
CA ARG A 63 0.66 14.08 8.81
C ARG A 63 2.06 14.12 8.20
N GLY A 64 2.88 13.12 8.51
CA GLY A 64 4.24 13.01 7.98
C GLY A 64 4.27 12.45 6.55
N PRO A 65 5.47 12.38 5.95
CA PRO A 65 5.69 11.80 4.63
C PRO A 65 5.17 10.36 4.49
N ILE A 66 4.68 10.02 3.30
CA ILE A 66 4.39 8.65 2.90
C ILE A 66 5.44 8.23 1.89
N GLY A 67 6.21 7.19 2.21
CA GLY A 67 7.14 6.57 1.28
C GLY A 67 6.51 5.40 0.55
N ILE A 68 6.95 5.16 -0.69
CA ILE A 68 6.61 3.97 -1.46
C ILE A 68 7.85 3.08 -1.47
N LEU A 69 7.72 1.88 -0.91
CA LEU A 69 8.79 0.88 -0.91
C LEU A 69 8.54 -0.15 -2.00
N ASN A 70 9.53 -0.28 -2.85
CA ASN A 70 9.63 -1.41 -3.77
C ASN A 70 10.74 -2.36 -3.29
N ASN A 71 10.51 -3.66 -3.41
CA ASN A 71 11.54 -4.68 -3.14
C ASN A 71 11.31 -5.89 -4.05
N ASN A 72 11.41 -5.65 -5.35
CA ASN A 72 11.35 -6.68 -6.40
C ASN A 72 12.46 -6.43 -7.44
N GLY A 73 12.61 -7.37 -8.37
CA GLY A 73 13.55 -7.26 -9.49
C GLY A 73 12.94 -6.65 -10.75
N GLU A 74 11.76 -6.02 -10.66
CA GLU A 74 11.10 -5.38 -11.81
C GLU A 74 11.77 -4.05 -12.16
N ASP A 75 11.47 -3.53 -13.35
CA ASP A 75 11.88 -2.18 -13.72
C ASP A 75 11.41 -1.15 -12.68
N THR A 76 12.35 -0.36 -12.16
CA THR A 76 12.11 0.51 -11.02
C THR A 76 11.20 1.69 -11.37
N GLU A 77 11.38 2.28 -12.55
CA GLU A 77 10.54 3.40 -13.00
C GLU A 77 9.11 2.92 -13.25
N ALA A 78 8.95 1.83 -13.99
CA ALA A 78 7.65 1.25 -14.29
C ALA A 78 6.92 0.82 -13.00
N ARG A 79 7.62 0.23 -12.04
CA ARG A 79 7.02 -0.14 -10.75
C ARG A 79 6.68 1.09 -9.89
N LEU A 80 7.46 2.17 -9.95
CA LEU A 80 7.09 3.42 -9.28
C LEU A 80 5.80 4.00 -9.89
N LEU A 81 5.70 4.05 -11.22
CA LEU A 81 4.51 4.51 -11.91
C LEU A 81 3.27 3.66 -11.55
N ASP A 82 3.43 2.34 -11.49
CA ASP A 82 2.35 1.44 -11.07
C ASP A 82 1.86 1.74 -9.64
N ASN A 83 2.79 1.99 -8.70
CA ASN A 83 2.42 2.37 -7.34
C ASN A 83 1.72 3.73 -7.29
N LEU A 84 2.15 4.70 -8.10
CA LEU A 84 1.52 6.03 -8.15
C LEU A 84 0.09 5.94 -8.71
N ASP A 85 -0.11 5.19 -9.80
CA ASP A 85 -1.43 4.94 -10.38
C ASP A 85 -2.36 4.27 -9.35
N GLY A 86 -1.82 3.28 -8.63
CA GLY A 86 -2.49 2.58 -7.54
C GLY A 86 -2.92 3.46 -6.37
N VAL A 87 -2.00 4.28 -5.85
CA VAL A 87 -2.28 5.23 -4.76
C VAL A 87 -3.35 6.22 -5.20
N HIS A 88 -3.24 6.77 -6.40
CA HIS A 88 -4.23 7.72 -6.92
C HIS A 88 -5.64 7.10 -6.98
N TRP A 89 -5.75 5.86 -7.48
CA TRP A 89 -7.02 5.14 -7.51
C TRP A 89 -7.59 4.87 -6.10
N LEU A 90 -6.73 4.46 -5.15
CA LEU A 90 -7.14 4.23 -3.77
C LEU A 90 -7.60 5.51 -3.06
N VAL A 91 -6.92 6.63 -3.28
CA VAL A 91 -7.30 7.94 -2.69
C VAL A 91 -8.67 8.38 -3.21
N GLN A 92 -8.94 8.23 -4.52
CA GLN A 92 -10.27 8.51 -5.06
C GLN A 92 -11.37 7.66 -4.39
N LYS A 93 -11.06 6.39 -4.10
CA LYS A 93 -11.96 5.48 -3.39
C LYS A 93 -12.25 5.93 -1.96
N ILE A 94 -11.24 6.41 -1.25
CA ILE A 94 -11.38 6.93 0.11
C ILE A 94 -12.19 8.24 0.11
N ASP A 95 -11.95 9.12 -0.86
CA ASP A 95 -12.67 10.38 -1.03
C ASP A 95 -14.13 10.22 -1.49
N GLY A 96 -14.58 8.99 -1.79
CA GLY A 96 -15.91 8.73 -2.33
C GLY A 96 -16.13 9.31 -3.74
N LYS A 97 -15.06 9.56 -4.49
CA LYS A 97 -15.13 10.07 -5.87
C LYS A 97 -15.54 8.94 -6.84
N PRO A 98 -16.12 9.29 -8.01
CA PRO A 98 -16.38 8.30 -9.06
C PRO A 98 -15.09 7.55 -9.41
N LEU A 99 -15.13 6.23 -9.29
CA LEU A 99 -13.98 5.39 -9.58
C LEU A 99 -13.87 5.13 -11.09
N GLY A 100 -12.71 5.45 -11.65
CA GLY A 100 -12.29 4.92 -12.94
C GLY A 100 -11.99 3.41 -12.86
N PRO A 101 -11.68 2.77 -14.00
CA PRO A 101 -11.24 1.37 -14.00
C PRO A 101 -10.01 1.19 -13.10
N MET A 102 -9.83 -0.02 -12.59
CA MET A 102 -8.60 -0.39 -11.89
C MET A 102 -7.39 -0.12 -12.80
N PRO A 103 -6.28 0.42 -12.27
CA PRO A 103 -5.11 0.71 -13.09
C PRO A 103 -4.58 -0.54 -13.79
N GLN A 104 -4.20 -0.39 -15.05
CA GLN A 104 -3.46 -1.40 -15.78
C GLN A 104 -1.98 -1.21 -15.47
N TYR A 105 -1.42 -2.11 -14.65
CA TYR A 105 -0.03 -2.01 -14.24
C TYR A 105 0.92 -2.54 -15.32
N ARG A 106 2.07 -1.89 -15.42
CA ARG A 106 3.17 -2.18 -16.36
C ARG A 106 3.94 -3.43 -15.94
N THR A 107 4.12 -3.59 -14.63
CA THR A 107 4.97 -4.63 -14.01
C THR A 107 4.16 -5.64 -13.19
N HIS A 108 2.82 -5.57 -13.26
CA HIS A 108 1.93 -6.52 -12.60
C HIS A 108 0.84 -6.95 -13.59
N LEU A 109 1.05 -8.11 -14.20
CA LEU A 109 0.05 -8.73 -15.05
C LEU A 109 -1.05 -9.30 -14.15
N VAL A 110 -2.27 -8.77 -14.29
CA VAL A 110 -3.45 -9.32 -13.65
C VAL A 110 -3.68 -10.71 -14.23
N GLN A 111 -3.47 -11.75 -13.40
CA GLN A 111 -3.82 -13.14 -13.71
C GLN A 111 -5.25 -13.45 -13.25
#